data_AF-A0A1H6CHU6-F1
#
_entry.id   AF-A0A1H6CHU6-F1
#
_cell.length_a   1.000
_cell.length_b   1.000
_cell.length_c   1.000
_cell.angle_alpha   90.00
_cell.angle_beta   90.00
_cell.angle_gamma   90.00
#
_symmetry.space_group_name_H-M   'P 1'
#
loop_
_entity.id
_entity.type
_entity.pdbx_description
1 polymer ?
#
loop_
_entity_poly.entity_id
_entity_poly.type
_entity_poly.pdbx_seq_one_letter_code
_entity_poly.pdbx_strand_id
1 'polypeptide(L)'
;MSKLQIVLVGILIMAALGVWNFQRSNQQKAVLEQSGFAISERLGGSPELVLDSTRRELALIHPEGAERFSLNELQNAEIGYDDHEDRARYHYRIELSFTEQRKRRVNYATEWDAQTALERFQSLVKD
;
A
#
# COMPACT_ATOMS: atom_id res chain seq x y z
N MET A 1 1.84 -18.54 37.71
CA MET A 1 2.23 -17.34 36.93
C MET A 1 1.37 -16.18 37.37
N SER A 2 1.97 -15.05 37.74
CA SER A 2 1.23 -13.84 38.12
C SER A 2 0.57 -13.21 36.89
N LYS A 3 -0.61 -12.59 37.05
CA LYS A 3 -1.32 -11.88 35.97
C LYS A 3 -0.42 -10.85 35.27
N LEU A 4 0.52 -10.25 36.01
CA LEU A 4 1.52 -9.32 35.48
C LEU A 4 2.48 -9.98 34.47
N GLN A 5 2.89 -11.23 34.72
CA GLN A 5 3.78 -11.97 33.84
C GLN A 5 3.10 -12.32 32.51
N ILE A 6 1.80 -12.64 32.55
CA ILE A 6 1.01 -12.94 31.36
C ILE A 6 0.88 -11.69 30.48
N VAL A 7 0.62 -10.53 31.08
CA VAL A 7 0.54 -9.24 30.35
C VAL A 7 1.89 -8.89 29.72
N LEU A 8 2.99 -9.02 30.47
CA LEU A 8 4.33 -8.74 29.96
C LEU A 8 4.72 -9.65 28.78
N VAL A 9 4.39 -10.94 28.87
CA VAL A 9 4.60 -11.90 27.76
C VAL A 9 3.75 -11.52 26.54
N GLY A 10 2.49 -11.13 26.74
CA GLY A 10 1.64 -10.66 25.65
C GLY A 10 2.20 -9.43 24.91
N ILE A 11 2.72 -8.45 25.65
CA ILE A 11 3.35 -7.25 25.08
C ILE A 11 4.61 -7.63 24.27
N LEU A 12 5.44 -8.52 24.81
CA LEU A 12 6.64 -9.01 24.12
C LEU A 12 6.31 -9.71 22.80
N ILE A 13 5.27 -10.55 22.79
CA ILE A 13 4.82 -11.23 21.57
C ILE A 13 4.31 -10.22 20.55
N MET A 14 3.50 -9.24 20.96
CA MET A 14 3.00 -8.21 20.04
C MET A 14 4.12 -7.34 19.46
N ALA A 15 5.11 -6.98 20.28
CA ALA A 15 6.28 -6.24 19.81
C ALA A 15 7.10 -7.05 18.79
N ALA A 16 7.33 -8.34 19.07
CA ALA A 16 8.06 -9.22 18.16
C ALA A 16 7.33 -9.40 16.81
N LEU A 17 6.00 -9.56 16.82
CA LEU A 17 5.19 -9.66 15.62
C LEU A 17 5.19 -8.36 14.81
N GLY A 18 5.12 -7.19 15.46
CA GLY A 18 5.21 -5.90 14.80
C GLY A 18 6.56 -5.70 14.09
N VAL A 19 7.66 -6.02 14.79
CA VAL A 19 9.02 -5.94 14.21
C VAL A 19 9.18 -6.91 13.05
N TRP A 20 8.70 -8.15 13.19
CA TRP A 20 8.72 -9.14 12.11
C TRP A 20 7.99 -8.61 10.87
N ASN A 21 6.76 -8.13 11.04
CA ASN A 21 5.93 -7.66 9.94
C ASN A 21 6.61 -6.49 9.20
N PHE A 22 7.20 -5.54 9.96
CA PHE A 22 7.95 -4.43 9.39
C PHE A 22 9.20 -4.90 8.63
N GLN A 23 9.94 -5.86 9.19
CA GLN A 23 11.14 -6.39 8.55
C GLN A 23 10.84 -7.12 7.23
N ARG A 24 9.73 -7.88 7.15
CA ARG A 24 9.31 -8.53 5.91
C ARG A 24 8.94 -7.53 4.81
N SER A 25 8.24 -6.45 5.14
CA SER A 25 7.93 -5.41 4.16
C SER A 25 9.20 -4.79 3.56
N ASN A 26 10.20 -4.51 4.41
CA ASN A 26 11.49 -4.01 3.93
C ASN A 26 12.26 -5.03 3.09
N GLN A 27 12.17 -6.32 3.39
CA GLN A 27 12.75 -7.36 2.54
C GLN A 27 12.10 -7.40 1.16
N GLN A 28 10.78 -7.24 1.07
CA GLN A 28 10.09 -7.18 -0.23
C GLN A 28 10.50 -5.95 -1.04
N LYS A 29 10.71 -4.80 -0.40
CA LYS A 29 11.27 -3.60 -1.06
C LYS A 29 12.66 -3.88 -1.64
N ALA A 30 13.54 -4.51 -0.85
CA ALA A 30 14.88 -4.85 -1.31
C ALA A 30 14.83 -5.84 -2.49
N VAL A 31 13.92 -6.81 -2.49
CA VAL A 31 13.72 -7.74 -3.62
C VAL A 31 13.21 -7.00 -4.86
N LEU A 32 12.30 -6.05 -4.68
CA LEU A 32 11.78 -5.22 -5.77
C LEU A 32 12.91 -4.38 -6.41
N GLU A 33 13.72 -3.72 -5.59
CA GLU A 33 14.89 -2.94 -6.02
C GLU A 33 15.94 -3.82 -6.71
N GLN A 34 16.22 -5.02 -6.17
CA GLN A 34 17.10 -6.01 -6.80
C GLN A 34 16.55 -6.55 -8.12
N SER A 35 15.23 -6.58 -8.31
CA SER A 35 14.58 -6.93 -9.58
C SER A 35 14.64 -5.81 -10.63
N GLY A 36 15.35 -4.71 -10.31
CA GLY A 36 15.57 -3.56 -11.18
C GLY A 36 14.44 -2.54 -11.18
N PHE A 37 13.48 -2.64 -10.26
CA PHE A 37 12.47 -1.61 -10.05
C PHE A 37 13.10 -0.45 -9.26
N ALA A 38 13.17 0.73 -9.85
CA ALA A 38 13.67 1.91 -9.17
C ALA A 38 12.51 2.67 -8.54
N ILE A 39 12.40 2.63 -7.20
CA ILE A 39 11.38 3.38 -6.48
C ILE A 39 11.66 4.88 -6.64
N SER A 40 11.00 5.53 -7.59
CA SER A 40 11.12 6.96 -7.84
C SER A 40 10.21 7.75 -6.91
N GLU A 41 9.02 7.23 -6.64
CA GLU A 41 8.02 7.90 -5.82
C GLU A 41 7.32 6.91 -4.89
N ARG A 42 7.07 7.32 -3.64
CA ARG A 42 6.25 6.58 -2.68
C ARG A 42 4.96 7.35 -2.43
N LEU A 43 3.84 6.74 -2.79
CA LEU A 43 2.49 7.31 -2.63
C LEU A 43 1.82 6.84 -1.34
N GLY A 44 2.35 5.79 -0.71
CA GLY A 44 1.93 5.33 0.60
C GLY A 44 0.68 4.43 0.53
N GLY A 45 -0.08 4.42 1.62
CA GLY A 45 -1.25 3.55 1.77
C GLY A 45 -0.92 2.12 2.19
N SER A 46 -1.96 1.30 2.29
CA SER A 46 -1.88 -0.13 2.64
C SER A 46 -2.77 -0.94 1.71
N PRO A 47 -2.23 -1.74 0.78
CA PRO A 47 -0.79 -1.97 0.50
C PRO A 47 -0.02 -0.71 0.06
N GLU A 48 1.29 -0.68 0.26
CA GLU A 48 2.09 0.51 -0.08
C GLU A 48 2.22 0.66 -1.60
N LEU A 49 1.72 1.76 -2.13
CA LEU A 49 1.81 2.11 -3.54
C LEU A 49 3.12 2.86 -3.81
N VAL A 50 3.91 2.31 -4.73
CA VAL A 50 5.16 2.91 -5.20
C VAL A 50 5.19 2.97 -6.72
N LEU A 51 5.93 3.95 -7.25
CA LEU A 51 6.09 4.19 -8.68
C LEU A 51 7.55 4.08 -9.09
N ASP A 52 7.77 3.59 -10.31
CA ASP A 52 9.02 3.69 -11.07
C ASP A 52 8.74 4.52 -12.33
N SER A 53 9.08 5.81 -12.27
CA SER A 53 8.94 6.75 -13.38
C SER A 53 9.88 6.45 -14.55
N THR A 54 10.99 5.75 -14.31
CA THR A 54 11.97 5.43 -15.36
C THR A 54 11.44 4.33 -16.27
N ARG A 55 10.75 3.34 -15.70
CA ARG A 55 10.19 2.21 -16.44
C ARG A 55 8.70 2.32 -16.73
N ARG A 56 8.05 3.40 -16.26
CA ARG A 56 6.59 3.58 -16.29
C ARG A 56 5.86 2.37 -15.69
N GLU A 57 6.30 1.96 -14.51
CA GLU A 57 5.73 0.85 -13.75
C GLU A 57 5.24 1.34 -12.39
N LEU A 58 4.28 0.62 -11.84
CA LEU A 58 3.86 0.76 -10.45
C LEU A 58 4.01 -0.57 -9.73
N ALA A 59 4.18 -0.51 -8.42
CA ALA A 59 4.14 -1.69 -7.59
C ALA A 59 3.28 -1.47 -6.35
N LEU A 60 2.55 -2.52 -5.97
CA LEU A 60 1.83 -2.62 -4.71
C LEU A 60 2.63 -3.55 -3.82
N ILE A 61 3.14 -3.02 -2.71
CA ILE A 61 3.94 -3.77 -1.76
C ILE A 61 3.05 -4.24 -0.62
N HIS A 62 2.88 -5.55 -0.55
CA HIS A 62 2.24 -6.24 0.55
C HIS A 62 3.29 -6.89 1.47
N PRO A 63 2.95 -7.19 2.73
CA PRO A 63 3.82 -7.98 3.60
C PRO A 63 4.15 -9.39 3.05
N GLU A 64 3.27 -9.92 2.19
CA GLU A 64 3.38 -11.26 1.60
C GLU A 64 4.11 -11.29 0.25
N GLY A 65 4.28 -10.14 -0.39
CA GLY A 65 4.89 -10.03 -1.72
C GLY A 65 4.63 -8.68 -2.36
N ALA A 66 5.22 -8.43 -3.52
CA ALA A 66 4.96 -7.23 -4.29
C ALA A 66 4.35 -7.58 -5.65
N GLU A 67 3.27 -6.89 -6.00
CA GLU A 67 2.64 -6.98 -7.32
C GLU A 67 3.12 -5.80 -8.18
N ARG A 68 3.60 -6.07 -9.39
CA ARG A 68 4.04 -5.05 -10.36
C ARG A 68 3.02 -4.95 -11.48
N PHE A 69 2.73 -3.72 -11.90
CA PHE A 69 1.85 -3.44 -13.03
C PHE A 69 2.49 -2.39 -13.93
N SER A 70 2.28 -2.51 -15.23
CA SER A 70 2.69 -1.43 -16.15
C SER A 70 1.70 -0.27 -16.03
N LEU A 71 2.18 0.97 -16.07
CA LEU A 71 1.28 2.14 -16.19
C LEU A 71 0.47 2.10 -17.48
N ASN A 72 0.94 1.40 -18.52
CA ASN A 72 0.19 1.21 -19.76
C ASN A 72 -1.04 0.31 -19.58
N GLU A 73 -1.04 -0.55 -18.55
CA GLU A 73 -2.20 -1.38 -18.20
C GLU A 73 -3.21 -0.59 -17.36
N LEU A 74 -2.85 0.57 -16.81
CA LEU A 74 -3.74 1.35 -15.98
C LEU A 74 -4.77 2.08 -16.84
N GLN A 75 -6.04 1.81 -16.59
CA GLN A 75 -7.17 2.47 -17.25
C GLN A 75 -7.73 3.63 -16.45
N ASN A 76 -7.84 3.47 -15.13
CA ASN A 76 -8.40 4.49 -14.25
C ASN A 76 -7.80 4.41 -12.84
N ALA A 77 -7.73 5.55 -12.18
CA ALA A 77 -7.38 5.68 -10.77
C ALA A 77 -8.29 6.72 -10.12
N GLU A 78 -9.12 6.30 -9.17
CA GLU A 78 -10.13 7.15 -8.54
C GLU A 78 -10.22 6.91 -7.03
N ILE A 79 -10.72 7.90 -6.29
CA ILE A 79 -10.99 7.75 -4.85
C ILE A 79 -12.34 7.05 -4.69
N GLY A 80 -12.32 5.89 -4.06
CA GLY A 80 -13.52 5.23 -3.56
C GLY A 80 -13.79 5.60 -2.11
N TYR A 81 -15.06 5.78 -1.78
CA TYR A 81 -15.57 5.87 -0.42
C TYR A 81 -16.74 4.89 -0.27
N ASP A 82 -16.88 4.26 0.89
CA ASP A 82 -18.03 3.42 1.22
C ASP A 82 -19.01 4.23 2.08
N ASP A 83 -20.19 4.51 1.54
CA ASP A 83 -21.23 5.34 2.19
C ASP A 83 -22.26 4.48 2.93
N HIS A 84 -22.12 3.15 2.94
CA HIS A 84 -23.16 2.20 3.37
C HIS A 84 -22.77 1.28 4.54
N GLU A 85 -21.75 1.61 5.31
CA GLU A 85 -21.50 0.94 6.59
C GLU A 85 -21.83 1.86 7.76
N ASP A 86 -23.04 1.68 8.30
CA ASP A 86 -23.55 2.23 9.59
C ASP A 86 -22.63 1.98 10.81
N ARG A 87 -21.43 1.42 10.62
CA ARG A 87 -20.41 1.15 11.65
C ARG A 87 -18.97 1.12 11.12
N ALA A 88 -18.48 2.12 10.38
CA ALA A 88 -17.06 2.09 10.00
C ALA A 88 -16.38 3.47 10.01
N ARG A 89 -15.19 3.51 10.62
CA ARG A 89 -14.21 4.58 10.45
C ARG A 89 -14.02 4.76 8.95
N TYR A 90 -14.22 5.97 8.42
CA TYR A 90 -14.03 6.29 7.01
C TYR A 90 -12.84 5.54 6.39
N HIS A 91 -13.13 4.61 5.47
CA HIS A 91 -12.14 3.83 4.74
C HIS A 91 -11.87 4.50 3.39
N TYR A 92 -11.04 5.53 3.40
CA TYR A 92 -10.62 6.18 2.16
C TYR A 92 -9.71 5.25 1.37
N ARG A 93 -10.06 4.99 0.11
CA ARG A 93 -9.27 4.09 -0.74
C ARG A 93 -9.08 4.67 -2.13
N ILE A 94 -7.91 4.41 -2.73
CA ILE A 94 -7.71 4.60 -4.16
C ILE A 94 -8.03 3.27 -4.85
N GLU A 95 -8.96 3.29 -5.80
CA GLU A 95 -9.28 2.17 -6.68
C GLU A 95 -8.49 2.31 -7.99
N LEU A 96 -7.54 1.41 -8.20
CA LEU A 96 -6.77 1.29 -9.42
C LEU A 96 -7.43 0.24 -10.31
N SER A 97 -7.87 0.66 -11.50
CA SER A 97 -8.45 -0.22 -12.52
C SER A 97 -7.46 -0.43 -13.64
N PHE A 98 -7.09 -1.69 -13.88
CA PHE A 98 -6.17 -2.11 -14.92
C PHE A 98 -6.91 -2.78 -16.09
N THR A 99 -6.19 -3.04 -17.18
CA THR A 99 -6.62 -3.92 -18.27
C THR A 99 -7.04 -5.29 -17.73
N GLU A 100 -7.91 -5.98 -18.48
CA GLU A 100 -8.47 -7.29 -18.08
C GLU A 100 -9.32 -7.27 -16.80
N GLN A 101 -9.92 -6.12 -16.48
CA GLN A 101 -10.79 -5.92 -15.29
C GLN A 101 -10.09 -6.21 -13.96
N ARG A 102 -8.76 -6.19 -13.92
CA ARG A 102 -7.99 -6.30 -12.68
C ARG A 102 -8.17 -5.01 -11.88
N LYS A 103 -8.82 -5.10 -10.72
CA LYS A 103 -8.94 -3.98 -9.78
C LYS A 103 -8.05 -4.20 -8.57
N ARG A 104 -7.40 -3.14 -8.11
CA ARG A 104 -6.63 -3.11 -6.86
C ARG A 104 -7.06 -1.92 -6.02
N ARG A 105 -7.02 -2.11 -4.70
CA ARG A 105 -7.43 -1.11 -3.73
C ARG A 105 -6.26 -0.78 -2.84
N VAL A 106 -6.02 0.51 -2.64
CA VAL A 106 -5.00 1.03 -1.73
C VAL A 106 -5.70 1.84 -0.66
N ASN A 107 -5.66 1.38 0.59
CA ASN A 107 -6.34 2.06 1.70
C ASN A 107 -5.45 3.15 2.29
N TYR A 108 -6.08 4.25 2.69
CA TYR A 108 -5.45 5.39 3.34
C TYR A 108 -6.11 5.67 4.68
N ALA A 109 -5.36 6.30 5.58
CA ALA A 109 -5.84 6.64 6.91
C ALA A 109 -6.87 7.77 6.88
N THR A 110 -6.72 8.71 5.94
CA THR A 110 -7.57 9.90 5.83
C THR A 110 -7.88 10.23 4.37
N GLU A 111 -8.93 11.04 4.15
CA GLU A 111 -9.29 11.58 2.84
C GLU A 111 -8.14 12.37 2.24
N TRP A 112 -7.53 13.20 3.07
CA TRP A 112 -6.44 14.08 2.68
C TRP A 112 -5.25 13.28 2.16
N ASP A 113 -4.91 12.18 2.82
CA ASP A 113 -3.84 11.29 2.37
C ASP A 113 -4.18 10.63 1.03
N ALA A 114 -5.42 10.15 0.86
CA ALA A 114 -5.88 9.54 -0.39
C ALA A 114 -5.89 10.55 -1.54
N GLN A 115 -6.37 11.78 -1.29
CA GLN A 115 -6.42 12.84 -2.29
C GLN A 115 -5.03 13.31 -2.68
N THR A 116 -4.16 13.58 -1.70
CA THR A 116 -2.76 13.96 -1.96
C THR A 116 -2.04 12.89 -2.74
N ALA A 117 -2.24 11.61 -2.41
CA ALA A 117 -1.65 10.50 -3.13
C ALA A 117 -2.20 10.39 -4.56
N LEU A 118 -3.51 10.58 -4.78
CA LEU A 118 -4.10 10.56 -6.12
C LEU A 118 -3.62 11.74 -6.98
N GLU A 119 -3.54 12.94 -6.42
CA GLU A 119 -3.06 14.13 -7.13
C GLU A 119 -1.60 13.96 -7.58
N ARG A 120 -0.74 13.45 -6.69
CA ARG A 120 0.65 13.10 -7.01
C ARG A 120 0.74 11.98 -8.04
N PHE A 121 -0.12 10.97 -7.93
CA PHE A 121 -0.16 9.90 -8.90
C PHE A 121 -0.56 10.42 -10.29
N GLN A 122 -1.62 11.21 -10.37
CA GLN A 122 -2.09 11.76 -11.65
C GLN A 122 -1.08 12.72 -12.29
N SER A 123 -0.32 13.49 -11.50
CA SER A 123 0.72 14.35 -12.06
C SER A 123 1.88 13.57 -12.67
N LEU A 124 2.16 12.36 -12.18
CA LEU A 124 3.23 11.49 -12.67
C LEU A 124 2.83 10.61 -13.87
N VAL A 125 1.53 10.40 -14.06
CA VAL A 125 0.99 9.51 -15.12
C VAL A 125 0.51 10.27 -16.36
N LYS A 126 0.32 11.60 -16.27
CA LYS A 126 -0.21 12.45 -17.36
C LYS A 126 0.81 12.84 -18.45
N ASP A 127 2.05 12.36 -18.41
CA ASP A 127 3.07 12.53 -19.46
C ASP A 127 3.16 11.31 -20.41
#